data_AF-A0A1Q3E6T5-F1
#
_entry.id   AF-A0A1Q3E6T5-F1
#
_cell.length_a   1.000
_cell.length_b   1.000
_cell.length_c   1.000
_cell.angle_alpha   90.00
_cell.angle_beta   90.00
_cell.angle_gamma   90.00
#
_symmetry.space_group_name_H-M   'P 1'
#
loop_
_entity.id
_entity.type
_entity.pdbx_description
1 polymer ?
#
loop_
_entity_poly.entity_id
_entity_poly.type
_entity_poly.pdbx_seq_one_letter_code
_entity_poly.pdbx_strand_id
1 'polypeptide(L)'
;MALYSTIEASKKVLLSTFDKDLPVLPEIWELVDSVEFSTDSAEPLIPIVLKAHESFAALKGLEGIIAVALCKKRFGEDTKVKALVNCNHAALFPAMSFLSTVDGIPKWGSEMKNKIMDTDLNHVYSNIYRRMLTNIYRTKDGGFYHLHASLDATPTLKALGLPPYDEGKNEKKVAQRAIEASTQRYTSEDLDKMIRDIKQAGSPCLTRAEFLASSHGKHISSRPLFELSQLESTSPTLKLSLEGPNILSGIKILDLSRVIAGPVISRTLAEYVDFNFGKRTIDLDLKSSEGRQAFEKLLEDVDVIVDGYRPGAIAKLGYGPDELLKRFSGKRGFVYVKESCYGDGGEWSDRPGWQQIADSVTGVSWANGQALGLEEPVAPPFPLADFGGAWLYCNIECIASPTDQRWKLLYERLTRQV
;
A
#
# COMPACT_ATOMS: atom_id res chain seq x y z
N MET A 1 -24.07 15.13 25.70
CA MET A 1 -23.19 14.36 24.78
C MET A 1 -22.28 15.36 24.09
N ALA A 2 -20.96 15.26 24.25
CA ALA A 2 -20.06 16.05 23.40
C ALA A 2 -20.25 15.59 21.96
N LEU A 3 -20.44 16.54 21.03
CA LEU A 3 -20.46 16.25 19.60
C LEU A 3 -19.12 15.63 19.19
N TYR A 4 -19.16 14.58 18.38
CA TYR A 4 -17.96 13.95 17.84
C TYR A 4 -17.15 14.99 17.04
N SER A 5 -15.84 15.03 17.24
CA SER A 5 -14.93 15.91 16.50
C SER A 5 -13.90 15.09 15.77
N THR A 6 -13.98 15.10 14.44
CA THR A 6 -13.00 14.46 13.56
C THR A 6 -11.58 15.01 13.78
N ILE A 7 -11.45 16.32 14.06
CA ILE A 7 -10.14 16.96 14.33
C ILE A 7 -9.51 16.35 15.58
N GLU A 8 -10.25 16.33 16.70
CA GLU A 8 -9.73 15.83 17.98
C GLU A 8 -9.49 14.32 17.92
N ALA A 9 -10.34 13.57 17.20
CA ALA A 9 -10.14 12.15 16.98
C ALA A 9 -8.90 11.87 16.11
N SER A 10 -8.61 12.69 15.09
CA SER A 10 -7.42 12.57 14.23
C SER A 10 -6.13 12.86 15.01
N LYS A 11 -6.11 13.94 15.80
CA LYS A 11 -4.99 14.26 16.70
C LYS A 11 -4.74 13.13 17.69
N LYS A 12 -5.81 12.55 18.25
CA LYS A 12 -5.69 11.41 19.16
C LYS A 12 -5.05 10.21 18.46
N VAL A 13 -5.49 9.86 17.24
CA VAL A 13 -4.89 8.76 16.47
C VAL A 13 -3.40 9.02 16.22
N LEU A 14 -3.04 10.23 15.80
CA LEU A 14 -1.65 10.64 15.55
C LEU A 14 -0.78 10.43 16.80
N LEU A 15 -1.21 10.95 17.96
CA LEU A 15 -0.43 10.88 19.20
C LEU A 15 -0.46 9.51 19.87
N SER A 16 -1.54 8.73 19.74
CA SER A 16 -1.65 7.45 20.47
C SER A 16 -1.10 6.26 19.70
N THR A 17 -1.13 6.33 18.37
CA THR A 17 -0.83 5.20 17.48
C THR A 17 0.53 5.35 16.84
N PHE A 18 0.95 6.58 16.51
CA PHE A 18 2.17 6.79 15.76
C PHE A 18 3.38 7.18 16.64
N ASP A 19 3.16 7.83 17.78
CA ASP A 19 4.23 8.21 18.74
C ASP A 19 4.95 7.01 19.37
N LYS A 20 4.24 5.90 19.61
CA LYS A 20 4.77 4.75 20.36
C LYS A 20 5.29 3.59 19.50
N ASP A 21 4.73 3.44 18.30
CA ASP A 21 4.91 2.23 17.48
C ASP A 21 5.64 2.48 16.15
N LEU A 22 5.99 3.73 15.84
CA LEU A 22 6.78 4.04 14.65
C LEU A 22 8.24 4.30 15.02
N PRO A 23 9.20 3.71 14.31
CA PRO A 23 10.62 4.04 14.44
C PRO A 23 10.93 5.39 13.75
N VAL A 24 10.18 6.43 14.11
CA VAL A 24 10.39 7.82 13.73
C VAL A 24 11.27 8.47 14.81
N LEU A 25 12.16 9.38 14.42
CA LEU A 25 13.05 10.08 15.34
C LEU A 25 12.23 10.82 16.42
N PRO A 26 12.53 10.68 17.73
CA PRO A 26 11.80 11.38 18.79
C PRO A 26 11.70 12.89 18.59
N GLU A 27 12.72 13.50 17.99
CA GLU A 27 12.81 14.93 17.69
C GLU A 27 11.73 15.38 16.67
N ILE A 28 11.21 14.46 15.84
CA ILE A 28 10.12 14.76 14.91
C ILE A 28 8.84 15.05 15.72
N TRP A 29 8.61 14.37 16.84
CA TRP A 29 7.43 14.60 17.67
C TRP A 29 7.42 15.97 18.37
N GLU A 30 8.58 16.61 18.54
CA GLU A 30 8.67 18.00 19.02
C GLU A 30 8.01 18.99 18.03
N LEU A 31 7.86 18.59 16.76
CA LEU A 31 7.23 19.38 15.71
C LEU A 31 5.73 19.08 15.56
N VAL A 32 5.10 18.30 16.44
CA VAL A 32 3.67 17.96 16.32
C VAL A 32 2.76 19.19 16.25
N ASP A 33 3.11 20.27 16.98
CA ASP A 33 2.37 21.54 16.98
C ASP A 33 2.56 22.36 15.67
N SER A 34 3.42 21.90 14.76
CA SER A 34 3.55 22.48 13.41
C SER A 34 2.47 22.01 12.44
N VAL A 35 1.65 21.02 12.83
CA VAL A 35 0.52 20.50 12.05
C VAL A 35 -0.79 21.08 12.55
N GLU A 36 -1.55 21.70 11.66
CA GLU A 36 -2.87 22.22 11.95
C GLU A 36 -3.94 21.44 11.18
N PHE A 37 -4.87 20.86 11.93
CA PHE A 37 -6.00 20.12 11.38
C PHE A 37 -7.20 21.03 11.19
N SER A 38 -7.82 20.98 10.01
CA SER A 38 -9.07 21.65 9.68
C SER A 38 -10.11 20.67 9.12
N THR A 39 -11.38 21.08 9.08
CA THR A 39 -12.47 20.27 8.53
C THR A 39 -13.55 21.21 7.97
N ASP A 40 -14.11 20.86 6.82
CA ASP A 40 -15.24 21.56 6.19
C ASP A 40 -16.59 21.05 6.73
N SER A 41 -16.60 19.86 7.33
CA SER A 41 -17.77 19.25 7.98
C SER A 41 -17.42 18.70 9.36
N ALA A 42 -18.35 18.82 10.30
CA ALA A 42 -18.24 18.19 11.62
C ALA A 42 -18.44 16.66 11.57
N GLU A 43 -19.07 16.15 10.51
CA GLU A 43 -19.43 14.73 10.37
C GLU A 43 -18.45 13.95 9.47
N PRO A 44 -18.23 12.64 9.73
CA PRO A 44 -17.49 11.78 8.83
C PRO A 44 -18.16 11.65 7.45
N LEU A 45 -17.36 11.72 6.38
CA LEU A 45 -17.88 11.68 5.00
C LEU A 45 -18.00 10.27 4.42
N ILE A 46 -17.17 9.34 4.89
CA ILE A 46 -17.15 7.97 4.39
C ILE A 46 -17.99 7.11 5.34
N PRO A 47 -19.05 6.43 4.86
CA PRO A 47 -19.87 5.56 5.68
C PRO A 47 -19.15 4.23 5.94
N ILE A 48 -18.10 4.28 6.77
CA ILE A 48 -17.35 3.11 7.19
C ILE A 48 -17.14 3.11 8.72
N VAL A 49 -17.27 1.95 9.34
CA VAL A 49 -17.14 1.77 10.81
C VAL A 49 -15.71 1.68 11.32
N LEU A 50 -14.75 1.75 10.41
CA LEU A 50 -13.35 1.91 10.73
C LEU A 50 -13.07 3.41 10.76
N LYS A 51 -12.25 3.87 11.69
CA LYS A 51 -11.84 5.28 11.82
C LYS A 51 -10.95 5.74 10.66
N ALA A 52 -11.35 5.45 9.42
CA ALA A 52 -10.57 5.67 8.20
C ALA A 52 -10.34 7.16 7.97
N HIS A 53 -11.36 7.98 8.23
CA HIS A 53 -11.25 9.44 8.15
C HIS A 53 -10.14 9.95 9.07
N GLU A 54 -10.19 9.58 10.35
CA GLU A 54 -9.26 10.02 11.37
C GLU A 54 -7.86 9.44 11.15
N SER A 55 -7.79 8.18 10.68
CA SER A 55 -6.52 7.51 10.40
C SER A 55 -5.81 8.15 9.21
N PHE A 56 -6.52 8.52 8.15
CA PHE A 56 -5.95 9.20 7.00
C PHE A 56 -5.53 10.62 7.31
N ALA A 57 -6.35 11.37 8.05
CA ALA A 57 -5.96 12.67 8.53
C ALA A 57 -4.70 12.56 9.41
N ALA A 58 -4.65 11.61 10.36
CA ALA A 58 -3.49 11.38 11.20
C ALA A 58 -2.23 11.01 10.41
N LEU A 59 -2.34 10.13 9.39
CA LEU A 59 -1.21 9.79 8.50
C LEU A 59 -0.70 11.00 7.72
N LYS A 60 -1.59 11.85 7.22
CA LYS A 60 -1.21 13.13 6.61
C LYS A 60 -0.63 14.13 7.61
N GLY A 61 -1.07 14.06 8.87
CA GLY A 61 -0.44 14.79 9.97
C GLY A 61 1.01 14.37 10.15
N LEU A 62 1.27 13.07 10.30
CA LEU A 62 2.63 12.52 10.39
C LEU A 62 3.51 12.95 9.20
N GLU A 63 2.97 12.84 7.98
CA GLU A 63 3.63 13.34 6.75
C GLU A 63 3.94 14.83 6.83
N GLY A 64 3.02 15.64 7.35
CA GLY A 64 3.22 17.05 7.61
C GLY A 64 4.35 17.35 8.60
N ILE A 65 4.42 16.62 9.73
CA ILE A 65 5.49 16.77 10.72
C ILE A 65 6.86 16.49 10.08
N ILE A 66 6.93 15.41 9.32
CA ILE A 66 8.16 14.98 8.63
C ILE A 66 8.55 15.98 7.53
N ALA A 67 7.59 16.48 6.76
CA ALA A 67 7.83 17.51 5.75
C ALA A 67 8.34 18.81 6.39
N VAL A 68 7.83 19.21 7.55
CA VAL A 68 8.32 20.36 8.32
C VAL A 68 9.75 20.12 8.81
N ALA A 69 10.06 18.93 9.34
CA ALA A 69 11.41 18.58 9.78
C ALA A 69 12.42 18.65 8.62
N LEU A 70 12.06 18.09 7.46
CA LEU A 70 12.87 18.16 6.24
C LEU A 70 13.05 19.60 5.74
N CYS A 71 11.98 20.39 5.77
CA CYS A 71 12.02 21.79 5.35
C CYS A 71 13.01 22.60 6.21
N LYS A 72 12.94 22.45 7.54
CA LYS A 72 13.89 23.07 8.48
C LYS A 72 15.31 22.61 8.25
N LYS A 73 15.51 21.30 8.07
CA LYS A 73 16.83 20.74 7.78
C LYS A 73 17.43 21.26 6.48
N ARG A 74 16.61 21.43 5.44
CA ARG A 74 17.05 21.85 4.10
C ARG A 74 17.24 23.36 3.99
N PHE A 75 16.33 24.15 4.55
CA PHE A 75 16.27 25.60 4.34
C PHE A 75 16.68 26.42 5.58
N GLY A 76 17.01 25.75 6.68
CA GLY A 76 17.49 26.34 7.93
C GLY A 76 16.47 26.20 9.07
N GLU A 77 16.96 26.00 10.29
CA GLU A 77 16.13 25.74 11.48
C GLU A 77 15.13 26.87 11.79
N ASP A 78 15.49 28.11 11.45
CA ASP A 78 14.64 29.31 11.61
C ASP A 78 13.49 29.40 10.59
N THR A 79 13.41 28.46 9.64
CA THR A 79 12.34 28.42 8.63
C THR A 79 10.97 28.31 9.31
N LYS A 80 10.12 29.30 9.05
CA LYS A 80 8.74 29.33 9.53
C LYS A 80 7.84 28.59 8.55
N VAL A 81 7.52 27.36 8.88
CA VAL A 81 6.65 26.48 8.08
C VAL A 81 5.65 25.77 8.99
N LYS A 82 4.45 25.54 8.46
CA LYS A 82 3.41 24.71 9.07
C LYS A 82 2.81 23.79 8.02
N ALA A 83 2.37 22.61 8.43
CA ALA A 83 1.58 21.72 7.59
C ALA A 83 0.09 21.89 7.91
N LEU A 84 -0.73 22.06 6.88
CA LEU A 84 -2.17 22.18 7.01
C LEU A 84 -2.83 20.90 6.49
N VAL A 85 -3.62 20.24 7.34
CA VAL A 85 -4.29 18.98 7.00
C VAL A 85 -5.81 19.18 7.10
N ASN A 86 -6.47 19.26 5.95
CA ASN A 86 -7.93 19.19 5.90
C ASN A 86 -8.37 17.72 6.01
N CYS A 87 -9.11 17.39 7.06
CA CYS A 87 -9.55 16.03 7.36
C CYS A 87 -10.45 15.46 6.25
N ASN A 88 -11.37 16.27 5.72
CA ASN A 88 -12.28 15.85 4.65
C ASN A 88 -11.52 15.54 3.35
N HIS A 89 -10.54 16.37 2.99
CA HIS A 89 -9.68 16.12 1.83
C HIS A 89 -8.86 14.84 2.01
N ALA A 90 -8.24 14.63 3.17
CA ALA A 90 -7.48 13.41 3.48
C ALA A 90 -8.36 12.16 3.37
N ALA A 91 -9.60 12.23 3.87
CA ALA A 91 -10.56 11.13 3.81
C ALA A 91 -11.03 10.81 2.38
N LEU A 92 -11.30 11.83 1.57
CA LEU A 92 -11.81 11.65 0.20
C LEU A 92 -10.72 11.31 -0.81
N PHE A 93 -9.44 11.55 -0.47
CA PHE A 93 -8.34 11.37 -1.39
C PHE A 93 -8.26 9.95 -2.00
N PRO A 94 -8.48 8.83 -1.28
CA PRO A 94 -8.53 7.49 -1.88
C PRO A 94 -9.55 7.33 -3.02
N ALA A 95 -10.62 8.14 -3.03
CA ALA A 95 -11.62 8.15 -4.11
C ALA A 95 -11.05 8.63 -5.45
N MET A 96 -9.89 9.31 -5.46
CA MET A 96 -9.23 9.77 -6.69
C MET A 96 -9.03 8.65 -7.72
N SER A 97 -8.84 7.41 -7.25
CA SER A 97 -8.65 6.21 -8.09
C SER A 97 -9.86 5.92 -9.00
N PHE A 98 -11.02 6.47 -8.67
CA PHE A 98 -12.27 6.35 -9.44
C PHE A 98 -12.62 7.61 -10.24
N LEU A 99 -12.01 8.75 -9.92
CA LEU A 99 -12.33 10.07 -10.49
C LEU A 99 -11.34 10.52 -11.57
N SER A 100 -10.24 9.77 -11.77
CA SER A 100 -9.21 10.11 -12.75
C SER A 100 -9.74 10.19 -14.18
N THR A 101 -9.35 11.25 -14.90
CA THR A 101 -9.59 11.44 -16.32
C THR A 101 -8.28 11.66 -17.08
N VAL A 102 -8.29 11.37 -18.39
CA VAL A 102 -7.23 11.77 -19.34
C VAL A 102 -7.90 12.56 -20.44
N ASP A 103 -7.49 13.81 -20.66
CA ASP A 103 -8.15 14.74 -21.58
C ASP A 103 -9.67 14.86 -21.35
N GLY A 104 -10.12 14.81 -20.09
CA GLY A 104 -11.54 14.82 -19.72
C GLY A 104 -12.28 13.49 -19.91
N ILE A 105 -11.63 12.47 -20.47
CA ILE A 105 -12.19 11.13 -20.64
C ILE A 105 -12.03 10.35 -19.33
N PRO A 106 -13.10 9.83 -18.71
CA PRO A 106 -12.98 8.97 -17.54
C PRO A 106 -12.12 7.74 -17.83
N LYS A 107 -11.34 7.28 -16.84
CA LYS A 107 -10.52 6.06 -16.94
C LYS A 107 -11.27 4.83 -17.47
N TRP A 108 -12.57 4.75 -17.19
CA TRP A 108 -13.44 3.64 -17.59
C TRP A 108 -14.20 3.89 -18.89
N GLY A 109 -13.97 5.03 -19.55
CA GLY A 109 -14.55 5.35 -20.85
C GLY A 109 -13.99 4.44 -21.94
N SER A 110 -14.85 4.03 -22.89
CA SER A 110 -14.46 3.16 -24.02
C SER A 110 -13.32 3.75 -24.85
N GLU A 111 -13.28 5.07 -24.99
CA GLU A 111 -12.27 5.81 -25.75
C GLU A 111 -10.88 5.79 -25.09
N MET A 112 -10.80 5.49 -23.79
CA MET A 112 -9.53 5.50 -23.04
C MET A 112 -8.52 4.52 -23.63
N LYS A 113 -8.98 3.39 -24.18
CA LYS A 113 -8.12 2.37 -24.82
C LYS A 113 -7.31 2.91 -26.00
N ASN A 114 -7.74 4.03 -26.61
CA ASN A 114 -7.04 4.67 -27.72
C ASN A 114 -6.05 5.74 -27.26
N LYS A 115 -6.08 6.11 -25.97
CA LYS A 115 -5.29 7.20 -25.37
C LYS A 115 -4.10 6.70 -24.57
N ILE A 116 -4.23 5.52 -23.98
CA ILE A 116 -3.18 4.90 -23.17
C ILE A 116 -2.87 3.51 -23.71
N MET A 117 -1.63 3.07 -23.50
CA MET A 117 -1.22 1.70 -23.80
C MET A 117 -2.14 0.71 -23.07
N ASP A 118 -2.63 -0.30 -23.80
CA ASP A 118 -3.40 -1.38 -23.19
C ASP A 118 -2.49 -2.23 -22.31
N THR A 119 -2.72 -2.16 -21.01
CA THR A 119 -1.97 -2.89 -19.98
C THR A 119 -2.77 -4.05 -19.39
N ASP A 120 -3.97 -4.34 -19.90
CA ASP A 120 -4.77 -5.51 -19.54
C ASP A 120 -4.33 -6.74 -20.36
N LEU A 121 -3.07 -7.13 -20.20
CA LEU A 121 -2.42 -8.16 -21.02
C LEU A 121 -3.08 -9.55 -20.95
N ASN A 122 -3.78 -9.86 -19.84
CA ASN A 122 -4.52 -11.11 -19.69
C ASN A 122 -6.04 -10.90 -19.72
N HIS A 123 -6.49 -9.75 -20.20
CA HIS A 123 -7.90 -9.49 -20.49
C HIS A 123 -8.81 -9.69 -19.26
N VAL A 124 -8.36 -9.34 -18.06
CA VAL A 124 -9.17 -9.47 -16.82
C VAL A 124 -10.39 -8.53 -16.86
N TYR A 125 -10.28 -7.41 -17.58
CA TYR A 125 -11.36 -6.44 -17.76
C TYR A 125 -12.15 -6.62 -19.06
N SER A 126 -11.90 -7.70 -19.82
CA SER A 126 -12.58 -7.94 -21.10
C SER A 126 -14.11 -8.04 -20.97
N ASN A 127 -14.62 -8.59 -19.87
CA ASN A 127 -16.05 -8.60 -19.58
C ASN A 127 -16.39 -8.63 -18.08
N ILE A 128 -17.67 -8.49 -17.74
CA ILE A 128 -18.10 -8.48 -16.33
C ILE A 128 -17.87 -9.83 -15.65
N TYR A 129 -17.93 -10.94 -16.38
CA TYR A 129 -17.74 -12.27 -15.84
C TYR A 129 -16.36 -12.45 -15.23
N ARG A 130 -15.31 -12.09 -15.97
CA ARG A 130 -13.93 -12.14 -15.48
C ARG A 130 -13.68 -11.14 -14.35
N ARG A 131 -14.31 -9.96 -14.41
CA ARG A 131 -14.24 -8.96 -13.34
C ARG A 131 -14.89 -9.40 -12.04
N MET A 132 -16.02 -10.12 -12.11
CA MET A 132 -16.74 -10.59 -10.93
C MET A 132 -16.00 -11.69 -10.18
N LEU A 133 -15.00 -12.32 -10.80
CA LEU A 133 -14.14 -13.23 -10.06
C LEU A 133 -13.48 -12.55 -8.85
N THR A 134 -13.16 -11.26 -8.91
CA THR A 134 -12.79 -10.48 -7.71
C THR A 134 -14.05 -10.11 -6.94
N ASN A 135 -14.47 -10.99 -6.02
CA ASN A 135 -15.62 -10.76 -5.15
C ASN A 135 -15.62 -11.77 -3.98
N ILE A 136 -16.44 -11.47 -2.96
CA ILE A 136 -16.72 -12.36 -1.84
C ILE A 136 -17.88 -13.28 -2.22
N TYR A 137 -17.72 -14.58 -1.97
CA TYR A 137 -18.71 -15.60 -2.30
C TYR A 137 -18.94 -16.57 -1.14
N ARG A 138 -20.16 -17.08 -1.01
CA ARG A 138 -20.48 -18.13 -0.04
C ARG A 138 -19.79 -19.45 -0.41
N THR A 139 -19.40 -20.18 0.62
CA THR A 139 -18.77 -21.51 0.53
C THR A 139 -19.73 -22.60 1.03
N LYS A 140 -19.38 -23.86 0.78
CA LYS A 140 -20.20 -25.05 1.10
C LYS A 140 -20.56 -25.15 2.60
N ASP A 141 -19.63 -24.76 3.45
CA ASP A 141 -19.71 -24.76 4.92
C ASP A 141 -20.46 -23.54 5.49
N GLY A 142 -21.07 -22.71 4.64
CA GLY A 142 -21.80 -21.51 5.07
C GLY A 142 -20.89 -20.31 5.39
N GLY A 143 -19.58 -20.47 5.26
CA GLY A 143 -18.60 -19.39 5.33
C GLY A 143 -18.53 -18.55 4.06
N PHE A 144 -17.48 -17.73 3.99
CA PHE A 144 -17.22 -16.86 2.85
C PHE A 144 -15.74 -16.91 2.46
N TYR A 145 -15.50 -16.84 1.15
CA TYR A 145 -14.16 -16.78 0.58
C TYR A 145 -14.09 -15.61 -0.40
N HIS A 146 -13.04 -14.80 -0.26
CA HIS A 146 -12.75 -13.72 -1.20
C HIS A 146 -11.86 -14.26 -2.31
N LEU A 147 -12.42 -14.40 -3.51
CA LEU A 147 -11.64 -14.68 -4.71
C LEU A 147 -11.05 -13.38 -5.27
N HIS A 148 -9.84 -13.44 -5.83
CA HIS A 148 -9.26 -12.31 -6.54
C HIS A 148 -8.70 -12.74 -7.90
N ALA A 149 -9.09 -12.03 -8.96
CA ALA A 149 -8.65 -12.31 -10.32
C ALA A 149 -7.19 -11.91 -10.60
N SER A 150 -6.55 -11.23 -9.66
CA SER A 150 -5.23 -10.61 -9.83
C SER A 150 -5.20 -9.79 -11.12
N LEU A 151 -4.22 -10.03 -11.99
CA LEU A 151 -4.15 -9.49 -13.35
C LEU A 151 -4.47 -10.57 -14.41
N ASP A 152 -5.01 -11.73 -13.99
CA ASP A 152 -5.44 -12.83 -14.87
C ASP A 152 -6.45 -13.74 -14.15
N ALA A 153 -7.72 -13.68 -14.55
CA ALA A 153 -8.79 -14.51 -14.00
C ALA A 153 -8.71 -15.99 -14.41
N THR A 154 -7.93 -16.31 -15.45
CA THR A 154 -7.97 -17.62 -16.12
C THR A 154 -7.60 -18.78 -15.20
N PRO A 155 -6.52 -18.72 -14.39
CA PRO A 155 -6.14 -19.85 -13.53
C PRO A 155 -7.22 -20.18 -12.50
N THR A 156 -7.79 -19.16 -11.88
CA THR A 156 -8.85 -19.32 -10.87
C THR A 156 -10.14 -19.85 -11.48
N LEU A 157 -10.56 -19.33 -12.65
CA LEU A 157 -11.75 -19.85 -13.34
C LEU A 157 -11.58 -21.33 -13.70
N LYS A 158 -10.42 -21.73 -14.23
CA LYS A 158 -10.13 -23.14 -14.53
C LYS A 158 -10.16 -24.01 -13.27
N ALA A 159 -9.59 -23.55 -12.17
CA ALA A 159 -9.58 -24.28 -10.90
C ALA A 159 -11.00 -24.49 -10.34
N LEU A 160 -11.87 -23.50 -10.54
CA LEU A 160 -13.30 -23.58 -10.23
C LEU A 160 -14.09 -24.43 -11.24
N GLY A 161 -13.47 -25.02 -12.26
CA GLY A 161 -14.18 -25.78 -13.30
C GLY A 161 -15.09 -24.90 -14.16
N LEU A 162 -14.75 -23.62 -14.26
CA LEU A 162 -15.47 -22.62 -15.04
C LEU A 162 -14.71 -22.29 -16.33
N PRO A 163 -15.40 -21.93 -17.42
CA PRO A 163 -14.74 -21.53 -18.65
C PRO A 163 -13.92 -20.24 -18.43
N PRO A 164 -12.70 -20.12 -18.98
CA PRO A 164 -11.88 -18.91 -18.84
C PRO A 164 -12.53 -17.64 -19.41
N TYR A 165 -13.37 -17.79 -20.44
CA TYR A 165 -14.09 -16.73 -21.12
C TYR A 165 -15.52 -17.20 -21.36
N ASP A 166 -16.48 -16.31 -21.15
CA ASP A 166 -17.90 -16.59 -21.36
C ASP A 166 -18.66 -15.29 -21.68
N GLU A 167 -19.02 -15.12 -22.94
CA GLU A 167 -19.75 -13.94 -23.43
C GLU A 167 -21.22 -13.93 -23.01
N GLY A 168 -21.79 -15.09 -22.66
CA GLY A 168 -23.16 -15.20 -22.16
C GLY A 168 -23.33 -14.66 -20.73
N LYS A 169 -22.23 -14.46 -20.00
CA LYS A 169 -22.22 -13.97 -18.61
C LYS A 169 -21.89 -12.48 -18.52
N ASN A 170 -22.42 -11.67 -19.44
CA ASN A 170 -22.18 -10.23 -19.51
C ASN A 170 -23.03 -9.37 -18.55
N GLU A 171 -23.85 -9.99 -17.70
CA GLU A 171 -24.57 -9.33 -16.61
C GLU A 171 -23.98 -9.67 -15.24
N LYS A 172 -23.84 -8.65 -14.38
CA LYS A 172 -23.23 -8.78 -13.04
C LYS A 172 -23.84 -9.92 -12.21
N LYS A 173 -25.17 -9.98 -12.08
CA LYS A 173 -25.86 -11.01 -11.27
C LYS A 173 -25.71 -12.41 -11.86
N VAL A 174 -25.69 -12.54 -13.19
CA VAL A 174 -25.51 -13.82 -13.88
C VAL A 174 -24.09 -14.34 -13.64
N ALA A 175 -23.08 -13.50 -13.81
CA ALA A 175 -21.69 -13.82 -13.52
C ALA A 175 -21.49 -14.22 -12.05
N GLN A 176 -22.03 -13.43 -11.12
CA GLN A 176 -21.92 -13.71 -9.69
C GLN A 176 -22.53 -15.06 -9.32
N ARG A 177 -23.76 -15.36 -9.77
CA ARG A 177 -24.41 -16.65 -9.51
C ARG A 177 -23.63 -17.83 -10.07
N ALA A 178 -23.05 -17.70 -11.26
CA ALA A 178 -22.26 -18.77 -11.84
C ALA A 178 -20.97 -19.06 -11.06
N ILE A 179 -20.30 -18.02 -10.58
CA ILE A 179 -19.09 -18.16 -9.77
C ILE A 179 -19.46 -18.69 -8.37
N GLU A 180 -20.51 -18.18 -7.75
CA GLU A 180 -20.98 -18.63 -6.44
C GLU A 180 -21.45 -20.09 -6.44
N ALA A 181 -22.19 -20.51 -7.46
CA ALA A 181 -22.56 -21.91 -7.64
C ALA A 181 -21.34 -22.84 -7.73
N SER A 182 -20.18 -22.30 -8.09
CA SER A 182 -18.91 -23.01 -8.06
C SER A 182 -18.24 -23.01 -6.71
N THR A 183 -18.15 -21.86 -6.04
CA THR A 183 -17.53 -21.76 -4.71
C THR A 183 -18.29 -22.57 -3.66
N GLN A 184 -19.62 -22.66 -3.77
CA GLN A 184 -20.47 -23.45 -2.87
C GLN A 184 -20.25 -24.98 -2.97
N ARG A 185 -19.44 -25.46 -3.91
CA ARG A 185 -19.03 -26.88 -3.96
C ARG A 185 -17.87 -27.21 -3.03
N TYR A 186 -17.21 -26.19 -2.48
CA TYR A 186 -15.96 -26.29 -1.73
C TYR A 186 -16.11 -25.62 -0.36
N THR A 187 -15.44 -26.15 0.67
CA THR A 187 -15.29 -25.43 1.95
C THR A 187 -14.33 -24.25 1.77
N SER A 188 -14.28 -23.34 2.75
CA SER A 188 -13.31 -22.24 2.73
C SER A 188 -11.86 -22.73 2.72
N GLU A 189 -11.57 -23.84 3.44
CA GLU A 189 -10.26 -24.48 3.46
C GLU A 189 -9.89 -25.12 2.12
N ASP A 190 -10.84 -25.81 1.48
CA ASP A 190 -10.65 -26.39 0.14
C ASP A 190 -10.29 -25.31 -0.89
N LEU A 191 -11.00 -24.18 -0.84
CA LEU A 191 -10.71 -23.02 -1.71
C LEU A 191 -9.36 -22.41 -1.39
N ASP A 192 -9.01 -22.22 -0.11
CA ASP A 192 -7.70 -21.66 0.25
C ASP A 192 -6.56 -22.51 -0.29
N LYS A 193 -6.64 -23.83 -0.10
CA LYS A 193 -5.66 -24.76 -0.66
C LYS A 193 -5.59 -24.67 -2.18
N MET A 194 -6.73 -24.73 -2.86
CA MET A 194 -6.81 -24.67 -4.32
C MET A 194 -6.19 -23.38 -4.88
N ILE A 195 -6.52 -22.23 -4.30
CA ILE A 195 -6.04 -20.92 -4.75
C ILE A 195 -4.53 -20.76 -4.52
N ARG A 196 -4.02 -21.28 -3.40
CA ARG A 196 -2.57 -21.30 -3.13
C ARG A 196 -1.81 -22.18 -4.10
N ASP A 197 -2.33 -23.37 -4.42
CA ASP A 197 -1.67 -24.32 -5.33
C ASP A 197 -1.49 -23.72 -6.74
N ILE A 198 -2.44 -22.89 -7.18
CA ILE A 198 -2.37 -22.15 -8.46
C ILE A 198 -1.69 -20.78 -8.35
N LYS A 199 -1.15 -20.42 -7.18
CA LYS A 199 -0.44 -19.15 -6.90
C LYS A 199 -1.26 -17.90 -7.21
N GLN A 200 -2.57 -17.97 -7.00
CA GLN A 200 -3.50 -16.84 -7.13
C GLN A 200 -3.79 -16.21 -5.77
N ALA A 201 -4.33 -15.00 -5.81
CA ALA A 201 -4.74 -14.28 -4.61
C ALA A 201 -6.16 -14.69 -4.21
N GLY A 202 -6.36 -14.88 -2.91
CA GLY A 202 -7.61 -15.27 -2.31
C GLY A 202 -7.44 -15.43 -0.81
N SER A 203 -8.54 -15.35 -0.06
CA SER A 203 -8.51 -15.64 1.37
C SER A 203 -9.87 -15.99 1.94
N PRO A 204 -9.91 -16.77 3.03
CA PRO A 204 -11.10 -16.85 3.87
C PRO A 204 -11.45 -15.46 4.42
N CYS A 205 -12.75 -15.19 4.58
CA CYS A 205 -13.23 -13.99 5.25
C CYS A 205 -13.29 -14.23 6.77
N LEU A 206 -12.20 -13.93 7.48
CA LEU A 206 -12.11 -14.12 8.93
C LEU A 206 -12.68 -12.91 9.67
N THR A 207 -13.27 -13.14 10.84
CA THR A 207 -13.50 -12.06 11.81
C THR A 207 -12.16 -11.58 12.40
N ARG A 208 -12.17 -10.39 13.01
CA ARG A 208 -10.96 -9.85 13.67
C ARG A 208 -10.41 -10.79 14.75
N ALA A 209 -11.28 -11.44 15.51
CA ALA A 209 -10.87 -12.35 16.58
C ALA A 209 -10.19 -13.61 16.01
N GLU A 210 -10.75 -14.19 14.94
CA GLU A 210 -10.15 -15.33 14.24
C GLU A 210 -8.81 -14.98 13.61
N PHE A 211 -8.71 -13.81 12.97
CA PHE A 211 -7.45 -13.32 12.41
C PHE A 211 -6.37 -13.23 13.50
N LEU A 212 -6.64 -12.56 14.63
CA LEU A 212 -5.68 -12.44 15.73
C LEU A 212 -5.35 -13.77 16.40
N ALA A 213 -6.22 -14.77 16.31
CA ALA A 213 -5.96 -16.11 16.81
C ALA A 213 -5.04 -16.93 15.86
N SER A 214 -5.01 -16.58 14.56
CA SER A 214 -4.20 -17.26 13.55
C SER A 214 -2.69 -17.08 13.79
N SER A 215 -1.90 -18.01 13.24
CA SER A 215 -0.43 -17.97 13.23
C SER A 215 0.09 -16.63 12.68
N HIS A 216 -0.42 -16.22 11.52
CA HIS A 216 0.01 -15.01 10.83
C HIS A 216 -0.47 -13.73 11.52
N GLY A 217 -1.72 -13.71 12.03
CA GLY A 217 -2.24 -12.57 12.78
C GLY A 217 -1.46 -12.31 14.08
N LYS A 218 -1.05 -13.37 14.79
CA LYS A 218 -0.15 -13.25 15.96
C LYS A 218 1.23 -12.70 15.57
N HIS A 219 1.79 -13.20 14.47
CA HIS A 219 3.08 -12.73 13.94
C HIS A 219 3.03 -11.24 13.62
N ILE A 220 2.10 -10.81 12.75
CA ILE A 220 2.05 -9.42 12.28
C ILE A 220 1.65 -8.45 13.39
N SER A 221 0.79 -8.86 14.34
CA SER A 221 0.39 -8.00 15.47
C SER A 221 1.50 -7.79 16.50
N SER A 222 2.56 -8.61 16.48
CA SER A 222 3.74 -8.44 17.34
C SER A 222 4.81 -7.54 16.72
N ARG A 223 4.62 -7.12 15.46
CA ARG A 223 5.58 -6.30 14.73
C ARG A 223 5.14 -4.84 14.71
N PRO A 224 6.09 -3.89 14.59
CA PRO A 224 5.74 -2.50 14.35
C PRO A 224 5.04 -2.35 13.00
N LEU A 225 4.35 -1.23 12.80
CA LEU A 225 3.62 -0.94 11.57
C LEU A 225 4.53 -0.89 10.32
N PHE A 226 5.81 -0.55 10.52
CA PHE A 226 6.87 -0.70 9.53
C PHE A 226 8.22 -0.96 10.22
N GLU A 227 9.18 -1.48 9.45
CA GLU A 227 10.51 -1.80 9.95
C GLU A 227 11.59 -1.12 9.13
N LEU A 228 12.63 -0.65 9.83
CA LEU A 228 13.84 -0.14 9.24
C LEU A 228 14.97 -1.12 9.51
N SER A 229 15.61 -1.60 8.46
CA SER A 229 16.79 -2.45 8.56
C SER A 229 17.96 -1.82 7.82
N GLN A 230 19.13 -1.82 8.46
CA GLN A 230 20.37 -1.42 7.81
C GLN A 230 20.90 -2.63 7.03
N LEU A 231 20.94 -2.52 5.70
CA LEU A 231 21.45 -3.58 4.83
C LEU A 231 22.97 -3.77 4.99
N GLU A 232 23.72 -2.67 5.13
CA GLU A 232 25.14 -2.67 5.49
C GLU A 232 25.58 -1.34 6.10
N SER A 233 26.81 -1.28 6.60
CA SER A 233 27.41 -0.08 7.19
C SER A 233 28.71 0.40 6.52
N THR A 234 29.19 -0.28 5.47
CA THR A 234 30.49 0.04 4.86
C THR A 234 30.41 1.02 3.70
N SER A 235 29.27 1.07 3.02
CA SER A 235 29.02 2.02 1.93
C SER A 235 28.95 3.46 2.44
N PRO A 236 29.44 4.44 1.64
CA PRO A 236 29.24 5.85 1.94
C PRO A 236 27.75 6.13 2.14
N THR A 237 27.41 6.96 3.11
CA THR A 237 26.00 7.33 3.30
C THR A 237 25.47 8.03 2.06
N LEU A 238 24.18 7.82 1.78
CA LEU A 238 23.47 8.42 0.66
C LEU A 238 23.71 9.94 0.66
N LYS A 239 24.35 10.44 -0.40
CA LYS A 239 24.57 11.88 -0.63
C LYS A 239 23.39 12.41 -1.43
N LEU A 240 22.43 13.03 -0.74
CA LEU A 240 21.31 13.67 -1.39
C LEU A 240 21.80 14.89 -2.16
N SER A 241 21.58 14.93 -3.47
CA SER A 241 21.84 16.11 -4.29
C SER A 241 20.70 17.11 -4.10
N LEU A 242 20.70 17.85 -2.99
CA LEU A 242 19.59 18.76 -2.63
C LEU A 242 19.66 20.08 -3.41
N GLU A 243 19.43 20.03 -4.73
CA GLU A 243 19.32 21.21 -5.58
C GLU A 243 17.86 21.60 -5.78
N GLY A 244 17.54 22.89 -5.83
CA GLY A 244 16.19 23.38 -6.16
C GLY A 244 15.28 23.72 -4.97
N PRO A 245 14.07 24.22 -5.27
CA PRO A 245 13.23 24.92 -4.29
C PRO A 245 12.36 24.01 -3.40
N ASN A 246 12.23 22.71 -3.68
CA ASN A 246 11.30 21.82 -2.98
C ASN A 246 12.04 20.94 -1.97
N ILE A 247 11.35 20.46 -0.93
CA ILE A 247 11.99 19.77 0.20
C ILE A 247 12.76 18.50 -0.23
N LEU A 248 12.31 17.79 -1.28
CA LEU A 248 12.97 16.61 -1.82
C LEU A 248 13.59 16.84 -3.21
N SER A 249 13.70 18.08 -3.70
CA SER A 249 14.29 18.31 -5.03
C SER A 249 15.71 17.73 -5.11
N GLY A 250 15.93 16.97 -6.18
CA GLY A 250 17.17 16.28 -6.53
C GLY A 250 17.32 14.85 -5.99
N ILE A 251 16.33 14.35 -5.23
CA ILE A 251 16.20 12.92 -4.93
C ILE A 251 15.68 12.16 -6.16
N LYS A 252 16.31 11.03 -6.48
CA LYS A 252 15.94 10.17 -7.61
C LYS A 252 15.33 8.86 -7.12
N ILE A 253 14.07 8.67 -7.48
CA ILE A 253 13.26 7.52 -7.06
C ILE A 253 12.99 6.63 -8.27
N LEU A 254 13.33 5.35 -8.14
CA LEU A 254 13.00 4.32 -9.10
C LEU A 254 11.82 3.50 -8.58
N ASP A 255 10.68 3.67 -9.23
CA ASP A 255 9.43 3.01 -8.85
C ASP A 255 9.25 1.69 -9.62
N LEU A 256 9.40 0.56 -8.92
CA LEU A 256 9.13 -0.80 -9.39
C LEU A 256 7.81 -1.34 -8.82
N SER A 257 6.81 -0.48 -8.68
CA SER A 257 5.49 -0.87 -8.19
C SER A 257 4.41 -0.72 -9.25
N ARG A 258 3.24 -1.30 -8.96
CA ARG A 258 2.06 -1.27 -9.83
C ARG A 258 0.81 -1.09 -8.98
N VAL A 259 -0.32 -0.83 -9.65
CA VAL A 259 -1.64 -0.74 -9.01
C VAL A 259 -1.80 0.53 -8.18
N ILE A 260 -1.80 0.46 -6.84
CA ILE A 260 -2.21 1.58 -5.98
C ILE A 260 -1.19 1.85 -4.87
N ALA A 261 -0.92 0.90 -3.97
CA ALA A 261 -0.10 1.14 -2.77
C ALA A 261 1.29 1.69 -3.11
N GLY A 262 2.14 0.90 -3.77
CA GLY A 262 3.47 1.36 -4.20
C GLY A 262 3.43 2.65 -5.05
N PRO A 263 2.53 2.78 -6.04
CA PRO A 263 2.47 4.02 -6.81
C PRO A 263 2.06 5.26 -6.01
N VAL A 264 1.29 5.11 -4.93
CA VAL A 264 0.98 6.21 -4.01
C VAL A 264 2.24 6.64 -3.25
N ILE A 265 3.12 5.70 -2.89
CA ILE A 265 4.40 6.00 -2.21
C ILE A 265 5.21 7.01 -3.01
N SER A 266 5.60 6.60 -4.22
CA SER A 266 6.42 7.40 -5.13
C SER A 266 5.70 8.62 -5.69
N ARG A 267 4.36 8.66 -5.75
CA ARG A 267 3.62 9.88 -6.11
C ARG A 267 3.74 10.92 -5.01
N THR A 268 3.50 10.55 -3.76
CA THR A 268 3.62 11.48 -2.62
C THR A 268 5.04 12.01 -2.50
N LEU A 269 6.05 11.19 -2.76
CA LEU A 269 7.43 11.67 -2.80
C LEU A 269 7.68 12.63 -3.98
N ALA A 270 7.14 12.33 -5.17
CA ALA A 270 7.26 13.20 -6.34
C ALA A 270 6.60 14.57 -6.14
N GLU A 271 5.47 14.65 -5.42
CA GLU A 271 4.81 15.91 -5.03
C GLU A 271 5.77 16.84 -4.25
N TYR A 272 6.71 16.27 -3.49
CA TYR A 272 7.76 17.00 -2.78
C TYR A 272 9.04 17.25 -3.58
N VAL A 273 9.20 16.61 -4.75
CA VAL A 273 10.35 16.78 -5.66
C VAL A 273 10.08 17.91 -6.65
N ASP A 274 8.90 17.94 -7.28
CA ASP A 274 8.51 18.92 -8.30
C ASP A 274 7.00 19.21 -8.19
N PHE A 275 6.67 20.45 -7.80
CA PHE A 275 5.38 20.92 -7.27
C PHE A 275 4.11 20.55 -8.04
N ASN A 276 4.14 19.91 -9.22
CA ASN A 276 2.96 19.43 -9.94
C ASN A 276 3.19 18.48 -11.15
N PHE A 277 4.36 17.85 -11.35
CA PHE A 277 4.56 16.98 -12.53
C PHE A 277 5.09 15.57 -12.22
N GLY A 278 4.18 14.77 -11.66
CA GLY A 278 4.02 13.33 -11.94
C GLY A 278 5.27 12.45 -11.94
N LYS A 279 5.14 11.29 -12.57
CA LYS A 279 6.22 10.31 -12.73
C LYS A 279 6.63 10.27 -14.19
N ARG A 280 7.94 10.18 -14.44
CA ARG A 280 8.44 9.81 -15.77
C ARG A 280 8.35 8.31 -15.90
N THR A 281 7.56 7.84 -16.88
CA THR A 281 7.32 6.42 -17.09
C THR A 281 8.10 5.94 -18.31
N ILE A 282 8.71 4.76 -18.20
CA ILE A 282 9.37 4.06 -19.30
C ILE A 282 8.91 2.59 -19.28
N ASP A 283 8.67 2.01 -20.45
CA ASP A 283 8.37 0.59 -20.60
C ASP A 283 9.66 -0.20 -20.83
N LEU A 284 9.95 -1.16 -19.94
CA LEU A 284 11.17 -1.96 -19.94
C LEU A 284 10.86 -3.44 -19.71
N ASP A 285 11.26 -4.28 -20.65
CA ASP A 285 11.28 -5.73 -20.44
C ASP A 285 12.62 -6.16 -19.82
N LEU A 286 12.63 -6.41 -18.52
CA LEU A 286 13.82 -6.87 -17.78
C LEU A 286 14.25 -8.32 -18.11
N LYS A 287 13.53 -9.02 -18.99
CA LYS A 287 13.96 -10.30 -19.56
C LYS A 287 14.73 -10.15 -20.88
N SER A 288 14.65 -8.99 -21.52
CA SER A 288 15.44 -8.66 -22.71
C SER A 288 16.81 -8.10 -22.33
N SER A 289 17.82 -8.30 -23.17
CA SER A 289 19.15 -7.70 -22.99
C SER A 289 19.09 -6.17 -22.99
N GLU A 290 18.28 -5.61 -23.88
CA GLU A 290 18.15 -4.17 -24.09
C GLU A 290 17.44 -3.50 -22.90
N GLY A 291 16.34 -4.10 -22.43
CA GLY A 291 15.60 -3.61 -21.27
C GLY A 291 16.43 -3.66 -19.99
N ARG A 292 17.24 -4.72 -19.79
CA ARG A 292 18.20 -4.80 -18.68
C ARG A 292 19.26 -3.71 -18.79
N GLN A 293 19.85 -3.50 -19.97
CA GLN A 293 20.87 -2.46 -20.13
C GLN A 293 20.31 -1.06 -19.82
N ALA A 294 19.09 -0.75 -20.28
CA ALA A 294 18.43 0.51 -19.97
C ALA A 294 18.12 0.65 -18.47
N PHE A 295 17.61 -0.41 -17.84
CA PHE A 295 17.33 -0.44 -16.40
C PHE A 295 18.59 -0.21 -15.56
N GLU A 296 19.69 -0.84 -15.95
CA GLU A 296 20.97 -0.72 -15.26
C GLU A 296 21.56 0.69 -15.33
N LYS A 297 21.30 1.44 -16.39
CA LYS A 297 21.64 2.87 -16.47
C LYS A 297 20.81 3.70 -15.49
N LEU A 298 19.53 3.37 -15.29
CA LEU A 298 18.69 4.06 -14.30
C LEU A 298 19.20 3.80 -12.87
N LEU A 299 19.70 2.59 -12.60
CA LEU A 299 20.28 2.23 -11.30
C LEU A 299 21.57 2.98 -10.97
N GLU A 300 22.29 3.54 -11.94
CA GLU A 300 23.55 4.25 -11.68
C GLU A 300 23.34 5.48 -10.78
N ASP A 301 22.16 6.12 -10.91
CA ASP A 301 21.86 7.37 -10.23
C ASP A 301 20.58 7.35 -9.38
N VAL A 302 20.19 6.18 -8.88
CA VAL A 302 19.01 6.05 -8.01
C VAL A 302 19.39 6.22 -6.54
N ASP A 303 18.56 6.98 -5.81
CA ASP A 303 18.67 7.15 -4.36
C ASP A 303 17.73 6.22 -3.60
N VAL A 304 16.51 6.05 -4.14
CA VAL A 304 15.45 5.24 -3.53
C VAL A 304 14.86 4.29 -4.56
N ILE A 305 14.72 3.02 -4.20
CA ILE A 305 14.05 1.99 -4.99
C ILE A 305 12.80 1.55 -4.24
N VAL A 306 11.63 1.66 -4.88
CA VAL A 306 10.35 1.20 -4.34
C VAL A 306 9.95 -0.09 -5.05
N ASP A 307 9.90 -1.21 -4.33
CA ASP A 307 9.51 -2.53 -4.85
C ASP A 307 8.15 -2.94 -4.28
N GLY A 308 7.15 -3.03 -5.18
CA GLY A 308 5.81 -3.54 -4.87
C GLY A 308 5.50 -4.88 -5.52
N TYR A 309 6.52 -5.63 -5.96
CA TYR A 309 6.30 -6.97 -6.50
C TYR A 309 6.17 -8.01 -5.38
N ARG A 310 5.61 -9.18 -5.75
CA ARG A 310 5.57 -10.34 -4.86
C ARG A 310 7.00 -10.68 -4.38
N PRO A 311 7.19 -11.10 -3.13
CA PRO A 311 8.50 -11.46 -2.60
C PRO A 311 9.29 -12.38 -3.53
N GLY A 312 10.53 -11.97 -3.83
CA GLY A 312 11.45 -12.69 -4.70
C GLY A 312 11.22 -12.55 -6.20
N ALA A 313 10.18 -11.84 -6.67
CA ALA A 313 9.94 -11.65 -8.10
C ALA A 313 11.05 -10.85 -8.77
N ILE A 314 11.47 -9.73 -8.18
CA ILE A 314 12.56 -8.90 -8.71
C ILE A 314 13.94 -9.54 -8.49
N ALA A 315 14.10 -10.30 -7.40
CA ALA A 315 15.31 -11.08 -7.12
C ALA A 315 15.57 -12.15 -8.19
N LYS A 316 14.52 -12.80 -8.72
CA LYS A 316 14.65 -13.74 -9.87
C LYS A 316 15.16 -13.08 -11.15
N LEU A 317 15.06 -11.75 -11.26
CA LEU A 317 15.61 -10.96 -12.35
C LEU A 317 17.03 -10.44 -12.02
N GLY A 318 17.56 -10.73 -10.83
CA GLY A 318 18.89 -10.31 -10.39
C GLY A 318 18.93 -8.89 -9.81
N TYR A 319 17.79 -8.35 -9.38
CA TYR A 319 17.68 -6.99 -8.84
C TYR A 319 16.96 -6.96 -7.48
N GLY A 320 17.10 -8.03 -6.69
CA GLY A 320 16.65 -8.05 -5.30
C GLY A 320 17.53 -7.18 -4.39
N PRO A 321 17.13 -7.01 -3.12
CA PRO A 321 17.88 -6.18 -2.18
C PRO A 321 19.33 -6.66 -2.01
N ASP A 322 19.58 -7.97 -1.98
CA ASP A 322 20.93 -8.53 -1.87
C ASP A 322 21.78 -8.30 -3.12
N GLU A 323 21.18 -8.41 -4.31
CA GLU A 323 21.89 -8.14 -5.57
C GLU A 323 22.21 -6.65 -5.73
N LEU A 324 21.27 -5.77 -5.36
CA LEU A 324 21.47 -4.32 -5.38
C LEU A 324 22.50 -3.88 -4.34
N LEU A 325 22.48 -4.49 -3.15
CA LEU A 325 23.50 -4.28 -2.14
C LEU A 325 24.88 -4.62 -2.68
N LYS A 326 25.06 -5.80 -3.31
CA LYS A 326 26.33 -6.17 -3.96
C LYS A 326 26.74 -5.19 -5.06
N ARG A 327 25.77 -4.64 -5.80
CA ARG A 327 26.03 -3.67 -6.89
C ARG A 327 26.55 -2.33 -6.37
N PHE A 328 25.95 -1.83 -5.29
CA PHE A 328 26.21 -0.52 -4.72
C PHE A 328 27.26 -0.50 -3.61
N SER A 329 27.58 -1.67 -3.03
CA SER A 329 28.50 -1.77 -1.90
C SER A 329 29.85 -1.10 -2.16
N GLY A 330 30.29 -0.27 -1.22
CA GLY A 330 31.51 0.53 -1.29
C GLY A 330 31.46 1.74 -2.23
N LYS A 331 30.36 1.94 -2.98
CA LYS A 331 30.22 3.02 -3.97
C LYS A 331 29.26 4.12 -3.50
N ARG A 332 28.05 3.74 -3.08
CA ARG A 332 26.99 4.67 -2.64
C ARG A 332 25.99 3.99 -1.71
N GLY A 333 25.36 4.78 -0.84
CA GLY A 333 24.15 4.37 -0.12
C GLY A 333 22.92 4.42 -1.03
N PHE A 334 21.87 3.72 -0.62
CA PHE A 334 20.54 3.73 -1.24
C PHE A 334 19.48 3.35 -0.20
N VAL A 335 18.22 3.67 -0.48
CA VAL A 335 17.06 3.20 0.28
C VAL A 335 16.28 2.19 -0.55
N TYR A 336 15.90 1.07 0.06
CA TYR A 336 15.04 0.06 -0.55
C TYR A 336 13.74 -0.05 0.23
N VAL A 337 12.62 0.30 -0.42
CA VAL A 337 11.28 0.21 0.17
C VAL A 337 10.61 -1.03 -0.39
N LYS A 338 10.39 -2.03 0.48
CA LYS A 338 9.62 -3.23 0.15
C LYS A 338 8.18 -3.03 0.62
N GLU A 339 7.25 -2.98 -0.32
CA GLU A 339 5.82 -2.93 -0.04
C GLU A 339 5.23 -4.32 -0.28
N SER A 340 4.46 -4.84 0.68
CA SER A 340 3.82 -6.15 0.57
C SER A 340 2.55 -6.26 1.41
N CYS A 341 1.56 -6.98 0.87
CA CYS A 341 0.25 -7.15 1.48
C CYS A 341 0.27 -7.87 2.85
N TYR A 342 1.16 -8.87 3.02
CA TYR A 342 1.20 -9.71 4.23
C TYR A 342 2.38 -9.36 5.15
N GLY A 343 3.17 -8.34 4.83
CA GLY A 343 4.38 -8.00 5.55
C GLY A 343 5.48 -9.06 5.43
N ASP A 344 6.54 -8.89 6.23
CA ASP A 344 7.69 -9.79 6.22
C ASP A 344 7.56 -10.90 7.28
N GLY A 345 7.83 -12.13 6.86
CA GLY A 345 7.72 -13.33 7.68
C GLY A 345 6.29 -13.77 8.04
N GLY A 346 6.19 -14.84 8.81
CA GLY A 346 4.92 -15.50 9.10
C GLY A 346 4.38 -16.30 7.92
N GLU A 347 3.34 -17.09 8.19
CA GLU A 347 2.84 -18.15 7.28
C GLU A 347 2.39 -17.63 5.90
N TRP A 348 1.96 -16.37 5.81
CA TRP A 348 1.37 -15.81 4.60
C TRP A 348 2.30 -14.87 3.83
N SER A 349 3.54 -14.68 4.29
CA SER A 349 4.50 -13.74 3.68
C SER A 349 4.83 -14.01 2.21
N ASP A 350 4.72 -15.26 1.76
CA ASP A 350 4.98 -15.64 0.37
C ASP A 350 3.73 -15.59 -0.53
N ARG A 351 2.56 -15.33 0.07
CA ARG A 351 1.28 -15.36 -0.64
C ARG A 351 1.10 -14.09 -1.46
N PRO A 352 0.45 -14.19 -2.63
CA PRO A 352 0.00 -13.02 -3.35
C PRO A 352 -1.16 -12.33 -2.62
N GLY A 353 -1.10 -11.01 -2.54
CA GLY A 353 -2.11 -10.23 -1.84
C GLY A 353 -2.48 -8.96 -2.57
N TRP A 354 -3.65 -8.47 -2.21
CA TRP A 354 -4.29 -7.24 -2.65
C TRP A 354 -5.04 -6.69 -1.44
N GLN A 355 -5.34 -5.40 -1.39
CA GLN A 355 -6.11 -4.85 -0.28
C GLN A 355 -7.40 -5.66 -0.03
N GLN A 356 -8.15 -6.01 -1.06
CA GLN A 356 -9.42 -6.75 -0.90
C GLN A 356 -9.25 -8.05 -0.10
N ILE A 357 -8.11 -8.71 -0.29
CA ILE A 357 -7.72 -9.92 0.43
C ILE A 357 -7.37 -9.57 1.87
N ALA A 358 -6.54 -8.53 2.09
CA ALA A 358 -6.24 -8.02 3.43
C ALA A 358 -7.51 -7.63 4.20
N ASP A 359 -8.45 -6.92 3.57
CA ASP A 359 -9.71 -6.49 4.15
C ASP A 359 -10.58 -7.69 4.58
N SER A 360 -10.56 -8.77 3.80
CA SER A 360 -11.35 -9.96 4.12
C SER A 360 -10.71 -10.80 5.23
N VAL A 361 -9.39 -10.97 5.22
CA VAL A 361 -8.70 -11.86 6.15
C VAL A 361 -8.48 -11.22 7.52
N THR A 362 -8.52 -9.88 7.63
CA THR A 362 -8.33 -9.15 8.89
C THR A 362 -9.63 -8.81 9.62
N GLY A 363 -10.78 -9.12 9.01
CA GLY A 363 -12.10 -8.81 9.58
C GLY A 363 -12.66 -7.43 9.26
N VAL A 364 -11.97 -6.63 8.46
CA VAL A 364 -12.47 -5.33 7.95
C VAL A 364 -13.77 -5.53 7.16
N SER A 365 -13.83 -6.55 6.31
CA SER A 365 -15.04 -6.84 5.51
C SER A 365 -16.22 -7.26 6.37
N TRP A 366 -15.98 -8.02 7.45
CA TRP A 366 -17.01 -8.38 8.43
C TRP A 366 -17.53 -7.16 9.19
N ALA A 367 -16.62 -6.30 9.68
CA ALA A 367 -17.01 -5.08 10.37
C ALA A 367 -17.88 -4.18 9.47
N ASN A 368 -17.50 -4.04 8.20
CA ASN A 368 -18.25 -3.27 7.23
C ASN A 368 -19.62 -3.90 6.91
N GLY A 369 -19.72 -5.22 6.77
CA GLY A 369 -21.00 -5.92 6.61
C GLY A 369 -21.96 -5.69 7.78
N GLN A 370 -21.46 -5.84 9.01
CA GLN A 370 -22.23 -5.59 10.24
C GLN A 370 -22.72 -4.14 10.34
N ALA A 371 -21.89 -3.17 9.94
CA ALA A 371 -22.26 -1.76 9.90
C ALA A 371 -23.46 -1.46 8.99
N LEU A 372 -23.57 -2.23 7.90
CA LEU A 372 -24.65 -2.15 6.93
C LEU A 372 -25.88 -2.96 7.36
N GLY A 373 -25.85 -3.60 8.54
CA GLY A 373 -26.93 -4.45 9.03
C GLY A 373 -27.01 -5.82 8.32
N LEU A 374 -25.89 -6.29 7.77
CA LEU A 374 -25.81 -7.55 7.01
C LEU A 374 -25.11 -8.65 7.81
N GLU A 375 -25.51 -9.89 7.59
CA GLU A 375 -24.89 -11.11 8.15
C GLU A 375 -23.88 -11.73 7.16
N GLU A 376 -23.14 -10.88 6.44
CA GLU A 376 -22.13 -11.30 5.48
C GLU A 376 -21.00 -10.27 5.38
N PRO A 377 -19.76 -10.69 5.07
CA PRO A 377 -18.65 -9.77 4.89
C PRO A 377 -18.81 -9.00 3.58
N VAL A 378 -18.59 -7.68 3.66
CA VAL A 378 -18.69 -6.76 2.53
C VAL A 378 -17.42 -5.95 2.46
N ALA A 379 -16.71 -5.99 1.33
CA ALA A 379 -15.51 -5.19 1.13
C ALA A 379 -15.82 -3.69 1.35
N PRO A 380 -14.95 -2.94 2.04
CA PRO A 380 -15.15 -1.51 2.28
C PRO A 380 -15.09 -0.70 0.97
N PRO A 381 -15.68 0.52 0.96
CA PRO A 381 -15.49 1.43 -0.16
C PRO A 381 -14.04 1.91 -0.21
N PHE A 382 -13.57 2.18 -1.43
CA PHE A 382 -12.23 2.70 -1.73
C PHE A 382 -11.05 1.79 -1.35
N PRO A 383 -9.88 2.01 -1.97
CA PRO A 383 -8.65 1.31 -1.62
C PRO A 383 -8.03 1.89 -0.32
N LEU A 384 -8.69 1.70 0.82
CA LEU A 384 -8.26 2.21 2.13
C LEU A 384 -6.89 1.71 2.60
N ALA A 385 -6.66 0.39 2.59
CA ALA A 385 -5.38 -0.18 3.05
C ALA A 385 -4.22 0.16 2.12
N ASP A 386 -4.47 0.21 0.80
CA ASP A 386 -3.43 0.58 -0.17
C ASP A 386 -2.96 2.03 0.06
N PHE A 387 -3.89 2.98 0.27
CA PHE A 387 -3.52 4.37 0.54
C PHE A 387 -2.95 4.55 1.95
N GLY A 388 -3.54 3.92 2.96
CA GLY A 388 -3.08 3.99 4.35
C GLY A 388 -1.67 3.43 4.52
N GLY A 389 -1.40 2.26 3.94
CA GLY A 389 -0.08 1.64 3.93
C GLY A 389 0.93 2.50 3.17
N ALA A 390 0.57 2.99 1.98
CA ALA A 390 1.46 3.83 1.19
C ALA A 390 1.89 5.11 1.92
N TRP A 391 0.96 5.83 2.55
CA TRP A 391 1.31 7.02 3.33
C TRP A 391 2.19 6.71 4.53
N LEU A 392 2.04 5.54 5.14
CA LEU A 392 2.97 5.10 6.17
C LEU A 392 4.39 4.89 5.61
N TYR A 393 4.54 4.28 4.43
CA TYR A 393 5.84 4.06 3.79
C TYR A 393 6.50 5.35 3.26
N CYS A 394 5.74 6.32 2.75
CA CYS A 394 6.29 7.64 2.32
C CYS A 394 7.10 8.33 3.42
N ASN A 395 6.68 8.17 4.67
CA ASN A 395 7.26 8.83 5.84
C ASN A 395 8.67 8.31 6.18
N ILE A 396 9.05 7.15 5.66
CA ILE A 396 10.34 6.50 5.89
C ILE A 396 11.47 7.19 5.13
N GLU A 397 11.22 7.56 3.88
CA GLU A 397 12.26 8.05 2.97
C GLU A 397 12.77 9.44 3.37
N CYS A 398 11.92 10.22 4.03
CA CYS A 398 12.22 11.55 4.53
C CYS A 398 13.14 11.54 5.78
N ILE A 399 13.25 10.42 6.50
CA ILE A 399 13.97 10.33 7.79
C ILE A 399 15.37 9.72 7.63
N ALA A 400 15.66 9.09 6.49
CA ALA A 400 16.98 8.53 6.19
C ALA A 400 18.03 9.63 5.93
N SER A 401 18.43 10.35 6.98
CA SER A 401 19.47 11.36 6.94
C SER A 401 20.79 10.91 7.62
N PRO A 402 21.97 11.31 7.10
CA PRO A 402 23.26 10.65 7.33
C PRO A 402 24.11 10.99 8.57
N THR A 403 23.58 11.39 9.73
CA THR A 403 24.48 11.89 10.80
C THR A 403 23.95 11.65 12.21
N ASP A 404 24.31 10.53 12.86
CA ASP A 404 24.97 10.51 14.18
C ASP A 404 25.29 9.05 14.56
N GLN A 405 26.47 8.86 15.14
CA GLN A 405 27.17 7.59 15.35
C GLN A 405 26.90 7.01 16.77
N ARG A 406 25.71 7.25 17.34
CA ARG A 406 25.35 6.86 18.71
C ARG A 406 24.18 5.88 18.77
N TRP A 407 24.37 4.73 18.11
CA TRP A 407 23.37 3.65 18.05
C TRP A 407 23.73 2.40 18.88
N LYS A 408 24.55 2.54 19.93
CA LYS A 408 25.07 1.39 20.69
C LYS A 408 24.47 1.16 22.08
N LEU A 409 23.55 2.00 22.55
CA LEU A 409 22.98 1.93 23.92
C LEU A 409 21.48 1.62 23.97
N LEU A 410 20.80 1.52 22.82
CA LEU A 410 19.36 1.22 22.77
C LEU A 410 19.06 -0.27 22.93
N TYR A 411 20.02 -1.14 22.63
CA TYR A 411 19.92 -2.58 22.84
C TYR A 411 19.86 -2.97 24.32
N GLU A 412 20.41 -2.16 25.23
CA GLU A 412 20.46 -2.46 26.67
C GLU A 412 19.17 -2.16 27.43
N ARG A 413 18.22 -1.42 26.84
CA ARG A 413 16.96 -1.03 27.52
C ARG A 413 15.74 -1.87 27.15
N LEU A 414 15.83 -2.71 26.12
CA LEU A 414 14.75 -3.54 25.57
C LEU A 414 14.27 -4.69 26.49
N THR A 415 14.82 -4.86 27.70
CA THR A 415 14.50 -6.01 28.58
C THR A 415 13.94 -5.64 29.95
N ARG A 416 13.62 -4.37 30.22
CA ARG A 416 12.98 -3.98 31.49
C ARG A 416 11.61 -3.36 31.24
N GLN A 417 10.58 -4.15 31.61
CA GLN A 417 9.21 -3.78 31.96
C GLN A 417 8.15 -3.83 30.83
N VAL A 418 7.56 -5.02 30.68
CA VAL A 418 6.11 -5.21 30.91
C VAL A 418 5.96 -5.75 32.32
#